data_AF-A0A8T2N4F8-F1
#
_entry.id   AF-A0A8T2N4F8-F1
#
_cell.length_a   1.000
_cell.length_b   1.000
_cell.length_c   1.000
_cell.angle_alpha   90.00
_cell.angle_beta   90.00
_cell.angle_gamma   90.00
#
_symmetry.space_group_name_H-M   'P 1'
#
loop_
_entity.id
_entity.type
_entity.pdbx_description
1 polymer ?
#
loop_
_entity_poly.entity_id
_entity_poly.type
_entity_poly.pdbx_seq_one_letter_code
_entity_poly.pdbx_strand_id
1 'polypeptide(L)'
;MFPFEDVLGQVRRSLEGASQEDVLGLLGRLMEAQVLSQDYCRSLALEADAEDLVRRISLPIWQNWEACHGRVSPLLHQLQPEPGQEPDLEPYHLEPGNPSTDAWGTPESLR
;
A
#
# COMPACT_ATOMS: atom_id res chain seq x y z
N MET A 1 18.27 16.80 12.12
CA MET A 1 18.39 16.22 10.77
C MET A 1 17.72 14.87 10.81
N PHE A 2 16.72 14.65 9.96
CA PHE A 2 15.99 13.38 9.91
C PHE A 2 16.89 12.31 9.27
N PRO A 3 16.94 11.07 9.79
CA PRO A 3 17.84 10.05 9.27
C PRO A 3 17.36 9.54 7.90
N PHE A 4 18.31 9.23 7.03
CA PHE A 4 18.01 8.82 5.65
C PHE A 4 17.31 7.45 5.62
N GLU A 5 17.68 6.56 6.54
CA GLU A 5 17.15 5.21 6.68
C GLU A 5 15.64 5.23 6.97
N ASP A 6 15.16 6.21 7.75
CA ASP A 6 13.73 6.37 8.05
C ASP A 6 12.96 6.83 6.81
N VAL A 7 13.50 7.78 6.03
CA VAL A 7 12.90 8.21 4.75
C VAL A 7 12.83 7.03 3.78
N LEU A 8 13.94 6.31 3.65
CA LEU A 8 14.06 5.15 2.78
C LEU A 8 13.05 4.07 3.18
N GLY A 9 12.92 3.79 4.48
CA GLY A 9 11.94 2.83 5.00
C GLY A 9 10.49 3.28 4.77
N GLN A 10 10.21 4.57 4.83
CA GLN A 10 8.87 5.11 4.57
C GLN A 10 8.51 5.05 3.09
N VAL A 11 9.41 5.46 2.20
CA VAL A 11 9.23 5.38 0.75
C VAL A 11 9.12 3.92 0.30
N ARG A 12 9.96 3.02 0.83
CA ARG A 12 9.89 1.58 0.56
C ARG A 12 8.50 1.03 0.87
N ARG A 13 7.99 1.26 2.08
CA ARG A 13 6.66 0.77 2.50
C ARG A 13 5.51 1.37 1.69
N SER A 14 5.69 2.59 1.18
CA SER A 14 4.70 3.25 0.32
C SER A 14 4.68 2.67 -1.09
N LEU A 15 5.81 2.14 -1.55
CA LEU A 15 5.95 1.53 -2.88
C LEU A 15 5.78 0.01 -2.85
N GLU A 16 5.86 -0.61 -1.68
CA GLU A 16 5.65 -2.04 -1.48
C GLU A 16 4.19 -2.41 -1.76
N GLY A 17 3.97 -3.12 -2.88
CA GLY A 17 2.63 -3.48 -3.35
C GLY A 17 1.89 -2.37 -4.11
N ALA A 18 2.52 -1.21 -4.32
CA ALA A 18 1.95 -0.12 -5.11
C ALA A 18 1.89 -0.49 -6.60
N SER A 19 0.80 -0.10 -7.26
CA SER A 19 0.67 -0.23 -8.71
C SER A 19 1.49 0.84 -9.43
N GLN A 20 1.73 0.65 -10.74
CA GLN A 20 2.41 1.66 -11.55
C GLN A 20 1.68 3.02 -11.54
N GLU A 21 0.34 3.02 -11.45
CA GLU A 21 -0.45 4.25 -11.33
C GLU A 21 -0.19 4.97 -10.01
N ASP A 22 -0.06 4.23 -8.91
CA ASP A 22 0.25 4.77 -7.58
C ASP A 22 1.63 5.43 -7.56
N VAL A 23 2.63 4.78 -8.18
CA VAL A 23 3.98 5.33 -8.34
C VAL A 23 3.94 6.62 -9.15
N LEU A 24 3.25 6.62 -10.30
CA LEU A 24 3.12 7.83 -11.12
C LEU A 24 2.38 8.95 -10.39
N GLY A 25 1.36 8.62 -9.60
CA GLY A 25 0.65 9.54 -8.73
C GLY A 25 1.56 10.13 -7.64
N LEU A 26 2.44 9.33 -7.04
CA LEU A 26 3.45 9.81 -6.09
C LEU A 26 4.43 10.77 -6.76
N LEU A 27 4.98 10.39 -7.92
CA LEU A 27 5.92 11.22 -8.68
C LEU A 27 5.29 12.56 -9.11
N GLY A 28 4.01 12.54 -9.52
CA GLY A 28 3.25 13.75 -9.83
C GLY A 28 3.13 14.68 -8.63
N ARG A 29 2.77 14.14 -7.46
CA ARG A 29 2.64 14.93 -6.22
C ARG A 29 3.99 15.44 -5.69
N LEU A 30 5.07 14.68 -5.87
CA LEU A 30 6.44 15.14 -5.56
C LEU A 30 6.91 16.26 -6.50
N MET A 31 6.50 16.21 -7.77
CA MET A 31 6.75 17.29 -8.74
C MET A 31 5.97 18.55 -8.39
N GLU A 32 4.69 18.43 -8.01
CA GLU A 32 3.87 19.55 -7.53
C GLU A 32 4.43 20.19 -6.25
N ALA A 33 4.98 19.35 -5.35
CA ALA A 33 5.68 19.80 -4.16
C ALA A 33 7.06 20.45 -4.46
N GLN A 34 7.47 20.51 -5.74
CA GLN A 34 8.76 21.02 -6.23
C GLN A 34 9.98 20.28 -5.63
N VAL A 35 9.78 19.03 -5.22
CA VAL A 35 10.88 18.16 -4.73
C VAL A 35 11.63 17.56 -5.92
N LEU A 36 10.90 17.21 -6.98
CA LEU A 36 11.43 16.60 -8.19
C LEU A 36 11.17 17.49 -9.41
N SER A 37 12.10 17.47 -10.36
CA SER A 37 11.87 18.06 -11.68
C SER A 37 11.12 17.09 -12.60
N GLN A 38 10.44 17.64 -13.61
CA GLN A 38 9.70 16.85 -14.58
C GLN A 38 10.58 15.82 -15.32
N ASP A 39 11.81 16.21 -15.68
CA ASP A 39 12.77 15.32 -16.34
C ASP A 39 13.21 14.18 -15.41
N TYR A 40 13.37 14.46 -14.12
CA TYR A 40 13.70 13.44 -13.15
C TYR A 40 12.54 12.46 -12.94
N CYS A 41 11.29 12.95 -12.84
CA CYS A 41 10.11 12.08 -12.79
C CYS A 41 9.99 11.17 -14.02
N ARG A 42 10.31 11.66 -15.22
CA ARG A 42 10.35 10.83 -16.43
C ARG A 42 11.43 9.77 -16.37
N SER A 43 12.62 10.09 -15.86
CA SER A 43 13.68 9.10 -15.64
C SER A 43 13.26 8.02 -14.64
N LEU A 44 12.53 8.39 -13.58
CA LEU A 44 12.05 7.44 -12.57
C LEU A 44 10.93 6.54 -13.09
N ALA A 45 10.05 7.06 -13.95
CA ALA A 45 8.99 6.26 -14.58
C ALA A 45 9.51 5.18 -15.54
N LEU A 46 10.76 5.30 -16.00
CA LEU A 46 11.45 4.33 -16.83
C LEU A 46 12.31 3.34 -16.02
N GLU A 47 12.43 3.53 -14.71
CA GLU A 47 13.21 2.67 -13.84
C GLU A 47 12.47 1.34 -13.64
N ALA A 48 13.12 0.24 -14.01
CA ALA A 48 12.53 -1.10 -13.90
C ALA A 48 12.80 -1.73 -12.52
N ASP A 49 13.86 -1.28 -11.84
CA ASP A 49 14.24 -1.79 -10.54
C ASP A 49 13.53 -1.01 -9.42
N ALA A 50 12.64 -1.70 -8.71
CA ALA A 50 11.85 -1.11 -7.63
C ALA A 50 12.72 -0.61 -6.46
N GLU A 51 13.84 -1.27 -6.19
CA GLU A 51 14.74 -0.91 -5.10
C GLU A 51 15.55 0.35 -5.45
N ASP A 52 16.02 0.46 -6.69
CA ASP A 52 16.67 1.68 -7.17
C ASP A 52 15.68 2.84 -7.29
N LEU A 53 14.44 2.59 -7.69
CA LEU A 53 13.37 3.58 -7.67
C LEU A 53 13.17 4.15 -6.25
N VAL A 54 13.06 3.27 -5.24
CA VAL A 54 12.94 3.66 -3.83
C VAL A 54 14.12 4.54 -3.41
N ARG A 55 15.36 4.14 -3.71
CA ARG A 55 16.56 4.92 -3.37
C ARG A 55 16.58 6.29 -4.05
N ARG A 56 16.26 6.33 -5.34
CA ARG A 56 16.27 7.54 -6.17
C ARG A 56 15.18 8.52 -5.78
N ILE A 57 14.02 8.05 -5.32
CA ILE A 57 12.96 8.91 -4.75
C ILE A 57 13.34 9.40 -3.35
N SER A 58 13.93 8.54 -2.52
CA SER A 58 14.25 8.87 -1.12
C SER A 58 15.31 9.96 -0.99
N LEU A 59 16.31 9.96 -1.88
CA LEU A 59 17.40 10.93 -1.84
C LEU A 59 16.95 12.40 -1.92
N PRO A 60 16.18 12.84 -2.94
CA PRO A 60 15.70 14.22 -3.02
C PRO A 60 14.69 14.58 -1.93
N ILE A 61 13.87 13.64 -1.46
CA ILE A 61 12.98 13.87 -0.30
C ILE A 61 13.80 14.17 0.95
N TRP A 62 14.85 13.37 1.22
CA TRP A 62 15.72 13.58 2.36
C TRP A 62 16.54 14.87 2.27
N GLN A 63 17.10 15.16 1.09
CA GLN A 63 17.84 16.41 0.85
C GLN A 63 16.99 17.66 1.04
N ASN A 64 15.69 17.58 0.71
CA ASN A 64 14.74 18.68 0.85
C ASN A 64 13.79 18.48 2.03
N TRP A 65 14.14 17.65 3.02
CA TRP A 65 13.22 17.21 4.07
C TRP A 65 12.58 18.39 4.81
N GLU A 66 13.38 19.36 5.22
CA GLU A 66 12.90 20.58 5.92
C GLU A 66 11.93 21.40 5.05
N ALA A 67 12.08 21.37 3.72
CA ALA A 67 11.25 22.13 2.79
C ALA A 67 9.99 21.38 2.35
N CYS A 68 10.02 20.04 2.34
CA CYS A 68 8.96 19.23 1.74
C CYS A 68 8.22 18.31 2.72
N HIS A 69 8.73 18.07 3.93
CA HIS A 69 8.16 17.10 4.87
C HIS A 69 6.66 17.30 5.11
N GLY A 70 6.21 18.54 5.36
CA GLY A 70 4.78 18.83 5.58
C GLY A 70 3.87 18.53 4.38
N ARG A 71 4.43 18.46 3.17
CA ARG A 71 3.72 18.13 1.93
C ARG A 71 3.85 16.66 1.58
N VAL A 72 5.00 16.04 1.85
CA VAL A 72 5.34 14.66 1.46
C VAL A 72 4.86 13.63 2.48
N SER A 73 4.91 13.95 3.77
CA SER A 73 4.48 13.05 4.86
C SER A 73 3.05 12.49 4.68
N PRO A 74 2.02 13.29 4.32
CA PRO A 74 0.68 12.73 4.06
C PRO A 74 0.60 11.90 2.77
N LEU A 75 1.48 12.12 1.79
CA LEU A 75 1.49 11.35 0.54
C LEU A 75 2.03 9.94 0.75
N LEU A 76 3.08 9.81 1.55
CA LEU A 76 3.68 8.54 1.88
C LEU A 76 2.72 7.70 2.73
N HIS A 77 1.99 8.31 3.68
CA HIS A 77 1.00 7.59 4.48
C HIS A 77 -0.22 7.11 3.68
N GLN A 78 -0.66 7.85 2.65
CA GLN A 78 -1.81 7.45 1.82
C GLN A 78 -1.58 6.22 0.95
N LEU A 79 -0.30 5.90 0.69
CA LEU A 79 0.09 4.75 -0.12
C LEU A 79 0.39 3.52 0.73
N GLN A 80 0.43 3.67 2.06
CA GLN A 80 0.56 2.52 2.93
C GLN A 80 -0.77 1.77 2.99
N PRO A 81 -0.77 0.44 2.87
CA PRO A 81 -1.93 -0.34 3.27
C PRO A 81 -2.20 -0.05 4.75
N GLU A 82 -3.41 0.41 5.06
CA GLU A 82 -3.87 0.64 6.43
C GLU A 82 -3.50 -0.56 7.32
N PRO A 83 -2.71 -0.38 8.39
CA PRO A 83 -2.37 -1.48 9.27
C PRO A 83 -3.61 -1.86 10.08
N GLY A 84 -4.30 -2.90 9.64
CA GLY A 84 -5.23 -3.66 10.49
C GLY A 84 -6.66 -3.16 10.53
N GLN A 85 -7.34 -3.11 9.39
CA GLN A 85 -8.77 -3.39 9.43
C GLN A 85 -8.94 -4.91 9.45
N GLU A 86 -8.84 -5.51 10.65
CA GLU A 86 -9.39 -6.84 10.87
C GLU A 86 -10.84 -6.79 10.37
N PRO A 87 -11.28 -7.70 9.48
CA PRO A 87 -12.69 -7.79 9.18
C PRO A 87 -13.38 -8.04 10.51
N ASP A 88 -14.31 -7.15 10.86
CA ASP A 88 -15.25 -7.34 11.95
C ASP A 88 -15.96 -8.67 11.68
N LEU A 89 -15.41 -9.75 12.21
CA LEU A 89 -16.04 -11.06 12.21
C LEU A 89 -17.18 -10.90 13.19
N GLU A 90 -18.32 -10.43 12.70
CA GLU A 90 -19.57 -10.50 13.43
C GLU A 90 -19.67 -11.92 14.00
N PRO A 91 -19.75 -12.08 15.33
CA PRO A 91 -19.81 -13.40 15.93
C PRO A 91 -21.09 -14.04 15.41
N TYR A 92 -20.95 -15.07 14.58
CA TYR A 92 -22.08 -15.88 14.13
C TYR A 92 -22.90 -16.24 15.36
N HIS A 93 -24.04 -15.56 15.49
CA HIS A 93 -25.06 -15.86 16.46
C HIS A 93 -25.47 -17.31 16.18
N LEU A 94 -25.05 -18.23 17.04
CA LEU A 94 -25.64 -19.56 17.11
C LEU A 94 -27.11 -19.37 17.48
N GLU A 95 -28.00 -19.44 16.50
CA GLU A 95 -29.43 -19.56 16.78
C GLU A 95 -29.69 -20.94 17.40
N PRO A 96 -30.26 -21.04 18.62
CA PRO A 96 -30.62 -22.32 19.18
C PRO A 96 -32.01 -22.73 18.67
N GLY A 97 -32.05 -23.86 17.97
CA GLY A 97 -33.19 -24.77 18.01
C GLY A 97 -34.25 -24.65 16.91
N ASN A 98 -34.35 -25.69 16.10
CA ASN A 98 -35.43 -26.65 16.37
C ASN A 98 -35.08 -28.06 15.81
N PRO A 99 -35.33 -29.13 16.59
CA PRO A 99 -35.27 -30.50 16.10
C PRO A 99 -36.60 -30.89 15.43
N SER A 100 -36.65 -32.10 14.87
CA SER A 100 -37.83 -32.85 14.39
C SER A 100 -38.28 -32.55 12.94
N THR A 101 -38.59 -33.53 12.06
CA THR A 101 -38.70 -35.00 12.11
C THR A 101 -38.85 -35.52 10.67
N ASP A 102 -38.28 -36.68 10.36
CA ASP A 102 -38.58 -37.60 9.23
C ASP A 102 -38.36 -37.07 7.78
N ALA A 103 -37.96 -37.86 6.78
CA ALA A 103 -38.22 -39.27 6.53
C ALA A 103 -37.30 -39.81 5.40
N TRP A 104 -36.77 -41.03 5.59
CA TRP A 104 -36.55 -42.11 4.60
C TRP A 104 -35.50 -41.86 3.48
N GLY A 105 -34.32 -42.52 3.49
CA GLY A 105 -34.07 -43.86 2.92
C GLY A 105 -33.79 -43.73 1.40
N THR A 106 -32.63 -44.01 0.82
CA THR A 106 -31.72 -45.18 0.87
C THR A 106 -30.36 -44.83 0.22
N PRO A 107 -29.25 -45.52 0.57
CA PRO A 107 -27.99 -45.49 -0.17
C PRO A 107 -27.96 -46.58 -1.28
N GLU A 108 -26.88 -46.59 -2.09
CA GLU A 108 -26.55 -47.51 -3.20
C GLU A 108 -27.21 -47.20 -4.57
N SER A 109 -26.55 -47.35 -5.73
CA SER A 109 -25.32 -48.07 -6.05
C SER A 109 -24.72 -47.59 -7.38
N LEU A 110 -23.47 -47.98 -7.61
CA LEU A 110 -22.66 -47.82 -8.82
C LEU A 110 -23.35 -48.29 -10.12
N ARG A 111 -23.30 -47.47 -11.18
CA ARG A 111 -22.59 -47.75 -12.45
C ARG A 111 -22.74 -46.63 -13.46
#